data_AF-A0A818HLM7-F1
#
_entry.id   AF-A0A818HLM7-F1
#
_cell.length_a   1.000
_cell.length_b   1.000
_cell.length_c   1.000
_cell.angle_alpha   90.00
_cell.angle_beta   90.00
_cell.angle_gamma   90.00
#
_symmetry.space_group_name_H-M   'P 1'
#
loop_
_entity.id
_entity.type
_entity.pdbx_description
1 polymer ?
#
loop_
_entity_poly.entity_id
_entity_poly.type
_entity_poly.pdbx_seq_one_letter_code
_entity_poly.pdbx_strand_id
1 'polypeptide(L)'
;MEPFSSRSLDISKEICEMLANPKCEFELNFLPLNTLGQWFKLTNINNKEDQFDDDNILHKALIDWLSKFNKIKLANNSQQCHH
;
A
#
# COMPACT_ATOMS: atom_id res chain seq x y z
N MET A 1 -4.81 -5.59 -10.47
CA MET A 1 -4.15 -5.40 -9.17
C MET A 1 -5.24 -5.44 -8.13
N GLU A 2 -5.08 -6.24 -7.09
CA GLU A 2 -6.06 -6.33 -6.01
C GLU A 2 -5.40 -5.85 -4.72
N PRO A 3 -6.08 -5.06 -3.88
CA PRO A 3 -5.59 -4.72 -2.56
C PRO A 3 -5.58 -5.96 -1.66
N PHE A 4 -4.81 -5.89 -0.58
CA PHE A 4 -4.99 -6.78 0.55
C PHE A 4 -6.34 -6.46 1.20
N SER A 5 -7.26 -7.43 1.20
CA SER A 5 -8.61 -7.30 1.74
C SER A 5 -9.00 -8.52 2.58
N SER A 6 -10.12 -8.39 3.30
CA SER A 6 -10.88 -9.50 3.89
C SER A 6 -10.24 -10.25 5.07
N ARG A 7 -9.12 -9.79 5.63
CA ARG A 7 -8.59 -10.32 6.90
C ARG A 7 -8.94 -9.39 8.06
N SER A 8 -9.73 -9.90 9.01
CA SER A 8 -10.01 -9.19 10.25
C SER A 8 -8.71 -8.78 10.94
N LEU A 9 -8.68 -7.58 11.52
CA LEU A 9 -7.57 -7.15 12.37
C LEU A 9 -7.35 -8.12 13.55
N ASP A 10 -8.38 -8.85 13.98
CA ASP A 10 -8.27 -9.82 15.08
C ASP A 10 -7.32 -10.98 14.80
N ILE A 11 -7.13 -11.36 13.52
CA ILE A 11 -6.18 -12.44 13.17
C ILE A 11 -4.74 -12.09 13.60
N SER A 12 -4.41 -10.79 13.73
CA SER A 12 -3.09 -10.35 14.20
C SER A 12 -2.78 -10.78 15.63
N LYS A 13 -3.81 -11.09 16.44
CA LYS A 13 -3.65 -11.61 17.81
C LYS A 13 -3.32 -13.10 17.82
N GLU A 14 -3.57 -13.79 16.71
CA GLU A 14 -3.43 -15.25 16.59
C GLU A 14 -2.17 -15.66 15.81
N ILE A 15 -1.53 -14.72 15.11
CA ILE A 15 -0.34 -14.97 14.29
C ILE A 15 0.85 -14.14 14.78
N CYS A 16 2.05 -14.68 14.67
CA CYS A 16 3.27 -13.93 15.00
C CYS A 16 3.59 -12.89 13.91
N GLU A 17 3.54 -13.31 12.65
CA GLU A 17 3.89 -12.49 11.49
C GLU A 17 3.09 -12.94 10.26
N MET A 18 3.02 -12.07 9.25
CA MET A 18 2.38 -12.37 7.97
C MET A 18 3.30 -12.00 6.80
N LEU A 19 3.61 -12.99 5.97
CA LEU A 19 4.43 -12.83 4.78
C LEU A 19 3.55 -12.98 3.54
N ALA A 20 3.49 -11.94 2.72
CA ALA A 20 2.82 -12.00 1.42
C ALA A 20 3.73 -12.69 0.39
N ASN A 21 3.14 -13.54 -0.45
CA ASN A 21 3.77 -14.02 -1.68
C ASN A 21 3.25 -13.18 -2.87
N PRO A 22 3.94 -12.07 -3.22
CA PRO A 22 3.46 -11.14 -4.23
C PRO A 22 3.44 -11.73 -5.65
N LYS A 23 2.88 -10.98 -6.60
CA LYS A 23 2.95 -11.28 -8.03
C LYS A 23 4.40 -11.19 -8.54
N CYS A 24 4.69 -11.91 -9.62
CA CYS A 24 6.02 -11.89 -10.25
C CYS A 24 6.37 -10.51 -10.82
N GLU A 25 5.39 -9.81 -11.40
CA GLU A 25 5.58 -8.48 -11.94
C GLU A 25 5.67 -7.46 -10.81
N PHE A 26 6.88 -6.93 -10.58
CA PHE A 26 7.17 -6.01 -9.48
C PHE A 26 6.17 -4.86 -9.38
N GLU A 27 5.88 -4.20 -10.50
CA GLU A 27 4.98 -3.04 -10.55
C GLU A 27 3.55 -3.41 -10.13
N LEU A 28 3.12 -4.66 -10.30
CA LEU A 28 1.79 -5.15 -9.91
C LEU A 28 1.62 -5.30 -8.38
N ASN A 29 2.68 -5.11 -7.61
CA ASN A 29 2.68 -5.33 -6.17
C ASN A 29 2.48 -4.07 -5.33
N PHE A 30 2.44 -2.89 -5.94
CA PHE A 30 2.29 -1.65 -5.16
C PHE A 30 1.03 -1.69 -4.28
N LEU A 31 -0.13 -1.96 -4.90
CA LEU A 31 -1.40 -1.94 -4.20
C LEU A 31 -1.50 -3.01 -3.08
N PRO A 32 -1.23 -4.32 -3.34
CA PRO A 32 -1.31 -5.33 -2.29
C PRO A 32 -0.30 -5.11 -1.16
N LEU A 33 0.92 -4.65 -1.44
CA LEU A 33 1.91 -4.39 -0.39
C LEU A 33 1.61 -3.12 0.41
N ASN A 34 1.12 -2.06 -0.23
CA ASN A 34 0.75 -0.82 0.46
C ASN A 34 -0.41 -1.08 1.42
N THR A 35 -1.48 -1.72 0.94
CA THR A 35 -2.66 -2.03 1.74
C THR A 35 -2.38 -3.05 2.86
N LEU A 36 -1.51 -4.03 2.63
CA LEU A 36 -0.98 -4.90 3.69
C LEU A 36 -0.23 -4.11 4.77
N GLY A 37 0.63 -3.17 4.38
CA GLY A 37 1.34 -2.31 5.32
C GLY A 37 0.41 -1.41 6.12
N GLN A 38 -0.69 -0.92 5.52
CA GLN A 38 -1.73 -0.18 6.24
C GLN A 38 -2.48 -1.06 7.23
N TRP A 39 -2.85 -2.28 6.83
CA TRP A 39 -3.45 -3.27 7.72
C TRP A 39 -2.59 -3.53 8.96
N PHE A 40 -1.29 -3.79 8.76
CA PHE A 40 -0.35 -4.04 9.86
C PHE A 40 -0.17 -2.83 10.79
N LYS A 41 -0.28 -1.60 10.27
CA LYS A 41 -0.25 -0.41 11.14
C LYS A 41 -1.49 -0.35 12.03
N LEU A 42 -2.65 -0.67 11.48
CA LEU A 42 -3.92 -0.69 12.22
C LEU A 42 -3.94 -1.77 13.30
N THR A 43 -3.35 -2.94 13.05
CA THR A 43 -3.25 -4.01 14.07
C THR A 43 -2.39 -3.62 15.27
N ASN A 44 -1.44 -2.68 15.10
CA ASN A 44 -0.55 -2.21 16.16
C ASN A 44 -1.11 -1.02 16.94
N ILE A 45 -2.23 -0.43 16.49
CA ILE A 45 -2.89 0.67 17.17
C ILE A 45 -3.96 0.07 18.10
N ASN A 46 -3.85 0.33 19.41
CA ASN A 46 -4.81 -0.17 20.41
C ASN A 46 -6.18 0.53 20.40
N ASN A 47 -6.44 1.41 19.42
CA ASN A 47 -7.68 2.14 19.31
C ASN A 47 -8.73 1.28 18.60
N LYS A 48 -9.77 0.90 19.34
CA LYS A 48 -10.91 0.11 18.82
C LYS A 48 -11.78 0.86 17.80
N GLU A 49 -11.51 2.12 17.55
CA GLU A 49 -12.25 2.97 16.62
C GLU A 49 -11.73 2.85 15.17
N ASP A 50 -10.49 2.40 14.99
CA ASP A 50 -9.91 2.23 13.66
C ASP A 50 -10.25 0.84 13.09
N GLN A 51 -11.48 0.70 12.58
CA GLN A 51 -11.85 -0.48 11.79
C GLN A 51 -11.09 -0.47 10.46
N PHE A 52 -10.74 -1.66 9.97
CA PHE A 52 -10.18 -1.83 8.63
C PHE A 52 -11.26 -1.58 7.58
N ASP A 53 -11.32 -0.35 7.09
CA ASP A 53 -12.19 0.06 5.99
C ASP A 53 -11.46 -0.17 4.66
N ASP A 54 -11.83 -1.26 3.99
CA ASP A 54 -11.26 -1.69 2.70
C ASP A 54 -11.30 -0.56 1.65
N ASP A 55 -12.39 0.21 1.59
CA ASP A 55 -12.60 1.25 0.57
C ASP A 55 -11.72 2.47 0.83
N ASN A 56 -11.64 2.91 2.08
CA ASN A 56 -10.79 4.04 2.47
C ASN A 56 -9.29 3.70 2.27
N ILE A 57 -8.89 2.49 2.65
CA ILE A 57 -7.49 2.05 2.52
C ILE A 57 -7.10 1.89 1.05
N LEU A 58 -8.00 1.35 0.23
CA LEU A 58 -7.83 1.30 -1.22
C LEU A 58 -7.70 2.71 -1.81
N HIS A 59 -8.61 3.62 -1.46
CA HIS A 59 -8.57 5.00 -1.92
C HIS A 59 -7.24 5.68 -1.55
N LYS A 60 -6.80 5.56 -0.30
CA LYS A 60 -5.51 6.11 0.15
C LYS A 60 -4.31 5.51 -0.57
N ALA A 61 -4.30 4.19 -0.76
CA ALA A 61 -3.23 3.51 -1.49
C ALA A 61 -3.17 3.97 -2.96
N LEU A 62 -4.33 4.19 -3.62
CA LEU A 62 -4.37 4.71 -4.98
C LEU A 62 -3.81 6.14 -5.07
N ILE A 63 -4.16 7.02 -4.14
CA ILE A 63 -3.60 8.38 -4.09
C ILE A 63 -2.07 8.35 -3.94
N ASP A 64 -1.57 7.51 -3.02
CA ASP A 64 -0.14 7.31 -2.83
C ASP A 64 0.54 6.80 -4.10
N TRP A 65 -0.09 5.85 -4.80
CA TRP A 65 0.45 5.29 -6.04
C TRP A 65 0.50 6.32 -7.17
N LEU A 66 -0.60 7.05 -7.39
CA LEU A 66 -0.73 8.09 -8.41
C LEU A 66 0.34 9.18 -8.25
N SER A 67 0.70 9.53 -7.02
CA SER A 67 1.76 10.49 -6.75
C SER A 67 3.13 10.08 -7.31
N LYS A 68 3.39 8.78 -7.47
CA LYS A 68 4.65 8.25 -8.01
C LYS A 68 4.71 8.37 -9.53
N PHE A 69 3.59 8.21 -10.22
CA PHE A 69 3.53 8.38 -11.68
C PHE A 69 3.81 9.83 -12.10
N ASN A 70 3.39 10.81 -11.31
CA ASN A 70 3.59 12.23 -11.62
C ASN A 70 5.06 12.69 -11.48
N LYS A 71 5.90 11.98 -10.73
CA LYS A 71 7.32 12.35 -10.55
C LYS A 71 8.17 12.08 -11.79
N ILE A 72 7.74 11.15 -12.65
CA ILE A 72 8.49 10.76 -13.86
C ILE A 72 8.55 11.91 -14.89
N LYS A 73 7.54 12.80 -14.94
CA LYS A 73 7.53 13.93 -15.88
C LYS A 73 8.53 15.05 -15.53
N LEU A 74 8.91 15.23 -14.27
CA LEU A 74 9.77 16.35 -13.84
C LEU A 74 11.27 16.00 -13.89
N ALA A 75 11.62 14.73 -13.71
CA ALA A 75 13.01 14.27 -13.81
C ALA A 75 13.55 14.29 -15.26
N ASN A 76 12.68 14.13 -16.26
CA ASN A 76 13.09 14.10 -17.67
C ASN A 76 13.33 15.49 -18.29
N ASN A 77 12.83 16.57 -17.66
CA ASN A 77 13.01 17.94 -18.16
C ASN A 77 14.27 18.62 -17.60
N SER A 78 14.97 18.00 -16.64
CA SER A 78 16.17 18.56 -16.00
C SER A 78 17.49 18.05 -16.60
N GLN A 79 17.44 17.16 -17.60
CA GLN A 79 18.62 16.62 -18.29
C GLN A 79 18.89 17.22 -19.68
N GLN A 80 18.14 18.25 -20.12
CA GLN A 80 18.29 18.84 -21.47
C GLN A 80 19.01 20.21 -21.52
N CYS A 81 19.56 20.72 -20.42
CA CYS A 81 20.22 22.03 -20.39
C CYS A 81 21.73 21.94 -20.17
N HIS A 82 22.46 21.20 -21.00
CA HIS A 82 23.91 21.38 -21.19
C HIS A 82 24.32 20.88 -22.58
N HIS A 83 24.29 21.77 -23.57
CA HIS A 83 25.15 21.76 -24.76
C HIS A 83 25.38 23.22 -25.18
#